data_AF-A0A0P7UEK0-F1
#
_entry.id   AF-A0A0P7UEK0-F1
#
_cell.length_a   1.000
_cell.length_b   1.000
_cell.length_c   1.000
_cell.angle_alpha   90.00
_cell.angle_beta   90.00
_cell.angle_gamma   90.00
#
_symmetry.space_group_name_H-M   'P 1'
#
loop_
_entity.id
_entity.type
_entity.pdbx_description
1 polymer ?
#
loop_
_entity_poly.entity_id
_entity_poly.type
_entity_poly.pdbx_seq_one_letter_code
_entity_poly.pdbx_strand_id
1 'polypeptide(L)'
;MNCCKRMKFSIRLQQAGGARSRMSKAWRCVLASCLLTVVAAAVPNGNPFASQQSPPDPCYDDNGAARRCIPEFINAAFGKDVQVSSTCGRPPSRSCSIVEREERPTVRTCQICDASDPRRAHPASYLTDLNSAHNLTCWQSENLHISPHNVTLTLSLGKKFEITYVSLQFCSPRPESLAIYKSMDYGKSWIPYQFYSSQCRRMYNRPNKAVITKQNEQEALCTDGHTDLYPLSGGLIAFSTLDGRPSGKDFDNSPVLQDWVTVTDIRVVFSRPQLPRELGVGGREEDPVGQSTPMPAYFYAVGDFQVGGRCKCNGHASRCLKDKEGKLVCDCKHNTEGPECDRCKPFHYDRPWQRATAREANECLRCRRDGNPVVQRLHFSLLLPSMTEARPAFSMTSAVMPSIHNHSGHHAEVEALQEKEFDAKGVSWSQREGLHNHRVSEARTAKGRVLGVLGANFRRGKTSACNCNLHARRCRFNMELYKLSGRKSGGVCNKT
;
A
#
# COMPACT_ATOMS: atom_id res chain seq x y z
N MET A 1 14.95 53.33 -5.55
CA MET A 1 14.27 54.32 -4.69
C MET A 1 13.60 53.56 -3.54
N ASN A 2 14.03 53.85 -2.31
CA ASN A 2 13.32 53.87 -1.00
C ASN A 2 12.08 52.97 -0.80
N CYS A 3 11.82 52.30 0.33
CA CYS A 3 12.49 52.15 1.62
C CYS A 3 11.73 51.04 2.40
N CYS A 4 12.42 50.38 3.32
CA CYS A 4 11.95 49.28 4.17
C CYS A 4 11.73 49.80 5.62
N LYS A 5 10.83 49.17 6.42
CA LYS A 5 10.87 49.00 7.91
C LYS A 5 9.47 48.57 8.40
N ARG A 6 9.19 47.41 9.02
CA ARG A 6 9.75 46.63 10.15
C ARG A 6 9.69 47.38 11.50
N MET A 7 8.67 47.07 12.30
CA MET A 7 8.61 47.35 13.74
C MET A 7 9.22 46.17 14.53
N LYS A 8 10.20 46.47 15.38
CA LYS A 8 10.69 45.62 16.47
C LYS A 8 10.45 46.39 17.77
N PHE A 9 9.81 45.74 18.75
CA PHE A 9 9.80 46.19 20.13
C PHE A 9 11.03 45.62 20.85
N SER A 10 11.77 46.49 21.54
CA SER A 10 12.85 46.13 22.45
C SER A 10 12.59 46.79 23.80
N ILE A 11 12.62 46.00 24.86
CA ILE A 11 12.51 46.40 26.26
C ILE A 11 13.92 46.72 26.79
N ARG A 12 14.07 47.86 27.49
CA ARG A 12 15.01 48.11 28.61
C ARG A 12 14.68 49.48 29.20
N LEU A 13 14.07 49.56 30.39
CA LEU A 13 14.70 49.66 31.72
C LEU A 13 15.58 50.89 31.90
N GLN A 14 15.05 51.90 32.62
CA GLN A 14 15.84 52.88 33.36
C GLN A 14 15.22 53.16 34.73
N GLN A 15 16.08 52.95 35.73
CA GLN A 15 16.09 53.36 37.14
C GLN A 15 15.88 54.89 37.30
N ALA A 16 15.68 55.51 38.48
CA ALA A 16 15.25 55.20 39.85
C ALA A 16 15.32 56.53 40.64
N GLY A 17 14.56 56.65 41.74
CA GLY A 17 14.81 57.60 42.85
C GLY A 17 13.93 58.88 42.86
N GLY A 18 13.35 59.32 43.98
CA GLY A 18 13.35 58.82 45.35
C GLY A 18 12.56 59.74 46.31
N ALA A 19 12.28 59.22 47.51
CA ALA A 19 11.95 59.89 48.80
C ALA A 19 10.70 60.81 48.85
N ARG A 20 9.90 60.98 49.91
CA ARG A 20 9.73 60.55 51.32
C ARG A 20 8.29 61.05 51.63
N SER A 21 7.39 60.34 52.32
CA SER A 21 7.17 60.55 53.76
C SER A 21 6.09 59.60 54.29
N ARG A 22 6.36 58.98 55.45
CA ARG A 22 5.40 58.25 56.29
C ARG A 22 4.70 59.23 57.25
N MET A 23 3.40 59.01 57.49
CA MET A 23 2.60 59.17 58.72
C MET A 23 1.11 59.27 58.29
N SER A 24 0.07 58.73 58.94
CA SER A 24 -0.13 57.77 60.02
C SER A 24 -1.62 57.37 60.03
N LYS A 25 -1.92 56.26 60.70
CA LYS A 25 -3.21 55.57 60.90
C LYS A 25 -4.40 56.49 61.26
N ALA A 26 -5.44 56.55 60.42
CA ALA A 26 -6.82 56.87 60.83
C ALA A 26 -7.81 56.72 59.66
N TRP A 27 -8.09 55.49 59.21
CA TRP A 27 -9.35 55.19 58.47
C TRP A 27 -9.61 53.68 58.47
N ARG A 28 -9.72 53.13 59.68
CA ARG A 28 -10.49 51.91 59.93
C ARG A 28 -11.80 52.38 60.54
N CYS A 29 -12.85 52.57 59.73
CA CYS A 29 -14.27 52.64 60.19
C CYS A 29 -15.31 52.88 59.06
N VAL A 30 -15.06 52.52 57.79
CA VAL A 30 -16.10 52.64 56.73
C VAL A 30 -16.40 51.28 56.07
N LEU A 31 -16.36 50.19 56.85
CA LEU A 31 -16.67 48.82 56.40
C LEU A 31 -17.94 48.24 57.03
N ALA A 32 -18.92 49.06 57.39
CA ALA A 32 -20.12 48.54 58.07
C ALA A 32 -21.41 49.34 57.81
N SER A 33 -21.76 49.61 56.55
CA SER A 33 -23.14 50.01 56.20
C SER A 33 -23.36 50.04 54.68
N CYS A 34 -23.61 48.88 54.07
CA CYS A 34 -24.40 48.75 52.83
C CYS A 34 -24.63 47.26 52.54
N LEU A 35 -25.41 46.63 53.41
CA LEU A 35 -25.99 45.32 53.23
C LEU A 35 -27.48 45.58 52.96
N LEU A 36 -27.90 45.55 51.68
CA LEU A 36 -29.19 45.02 51.19
C LEU A 36 -29.49 45.47 49.75
N THR A 37 -29.73 44.47 48.90
CA THR A 37 -30.36 44.47 47.56
C THR A 37 -29.54 44.96 46.36
N VAL A 38 -29.03 44.03 45.54
CA VAL A 38 -29.28 43.91 44.08
C VAL A 38 -28.85 42.49 43.60
N VAL A 39 -29.86 41.71 43.22
CA VAL A 39 -29.97 40.69 42.15
C VAL A 39 -28.84 39.65 41.94
N ALA A 40 -29.27 38.39 42.08
CA ALA A 40 -28.56 37.17 41.72
C ALA A 40 -28.15 37.14 40.23
N ALA A 41 -26.84 37.11 39.97
CA ALA A 41 -26.28 36.52 38.76
C ALA A 41 -25.53 35.26 39.19
N ALA A 42 -26.17 34.10 38.97
CA ALA A 42 -25.53 32.81 39.13
C ALA A 42 -24.41 32.69 38.09
N VAL A 43 -23.17 32.89 38.54
CA VAL A 43 -21.98 32.46 37.79
C VAL A 43 -21.99 30.93 37.82
N PRO A 44 -22.06 30.22 36.69
CA PRO A 44 -21.87 28.79 36.72
C PRO A 44 -20.44 28.55 37.17
N ASN A 45 -20.28 27.89 38.31
CA ASN A 45 -19.03 27.22 38.70
C ASN A 45 -18.72 26.14 37.66
N GLY A 46 -18.18 26.55 36.52
CA GLY A 46 -17.56 25.67 35.55
C GLY A 46 -16.22 25.25 36.11
N ASN A 47 -16.16 24.01 36.59
CA ASN A 47 -14.91 23.34 36.92
C ASN A 47 -13.96 23.48 35.70
N PRO A 48 -12.75 24.08 35.80
CA PRO A 48 -11.86 24.23 34.64
C PRO A 48 -11.31 22.89 34.12
N PHE A 49 -11.70 21.77 34.75
CA PHE A 49 -11.45 20.39 34.33
C PHE A 49 -12.72 19.66 33.83
N ALA A 50 -13.81 20.36 33.51
CA ALA A 50 -14.98 19.76 32.89
C ALA A 50 -14.70 19.42 31.41
N SER A 51 -14.55 18.12 31.16
CA SER A 51 -14.51 17.43 29.86
C SER A 51 -13.34 17.76 28.91
N GLN A 52 -12.17 17.17 29.18
CA GLN A 52 -11.51 16.45 28.09
C GLN A 52 -12.35 15.20 27.78
N GLN A 53 -13.53 15.41 27.18
CA GLN A 53 -14.21 14.32 26.49
C GLN A 53 -13.24 13.88 25.38
N SER A 54 -12.85 12.61 25.41
CA SER A 54 -12.17 12.00 24.27
C SER A 54 -12.96 12.37 23.01
N PRO A 55 -12.30 12.84 21.94
CA PRO A 55 -13.01 13.25 20.73
C PRO A 55 -13.96 12.12 20.30
N PRO A 56 -15.21 12.44 19.94
CA PRO A 56 -16.20 11.43 19.57
C PRO A 56 -15.66 10.56 18.44
N ASP A 57 -15.87 9.23 18.52
CA ASP A 57 -15.34 8.29 17.54
C ASP A 57 -15.94 8.61 16.16
N PRO A 58 -15.13 9.03 15.16
CA PRO A 58 -15.65 9.45 13.87
C PRO A 58 -16.26 8.31 13.06
N CYS A 59 -16.15 7.05 13.50
CA CYS A 59 -16.82 5.90 12.90
C CYS A 59 -18.31 5.77 13.25
N TYR A 60 -18.82 6.58 14.18
CA TYR A 60 -20.23 6.59 14.54
C TYR A 60 -20.78 8.03 14.44
N ASP A 61 -22.06 8.15 14.11
CA ASP A 61 -22.78 9.43 14.19
C ASP A 61 -23.25 9.72 15.63
N ASP A 62 -23.89 10.88 15.84
CA ASP A 62 -24.35 11.29 17.18
C ASP A 62 -25.45 10.36 17.75
N ASN A 63 -26.12 9.59 16.88
CA ASN A 63 -27.12 8.60 17.26
C ASN A 63 -26.49 7.21 17.52
N GLY A 64 -25.17 7.07 17.35
CA GLY A 64 -24.45 5.81 17.46
C GLY A 64 -24.58 4.88 16.24
N ALA A 65 -25.17 5.33 15.14
CA ALA A 65 -25.21 4.58 13.91
C ALA A 65 -23.84 4.59 13.22
N ALA A 66 -23.47 3.46 12.62
CA ALA A 66 -22.18 3.33 11.93
C ALA A 66 -22.14 4.25 10.70
N ARG A 67 -21.01 4.93 10.52
CA ARG A 67 -20.72 5.75 9.32
C ARG A 67 -19.30 5.50 8.86
N ARG A 68 -19.02 5.71 7.57
CA ARG A 68 -17.66 5.55 7.05
C ARG A 68 -16.67 6.45 7.80
N CYS A 69 -15.56 5.87 8.24
CA CYS A 69 -14.42 6.58 8.83
C CYS A 69 -13.13 6.14 8.14
N ILE A 70 -12.27 7.11 7.85
CA ILE A 70 -10.99 6.87 7.18
C ILE A 70 -9.86 7.49 7.99
N PRO A 71 -8.66 6.89 7.99
CA PRO A 71 -7.51 7.48 8.67
C PRO A 71 -7.10 8.82 8.07
N GLU A 72 -6.41 9.61 8.88
CA GLU A 72 -5.84 10.88 8.45
C GLU A 72 -4.86 10.69 7.28
N PHE A 73 -4.77 11.74 6.47
CA PHE A 73 -3.82 11.81 5.37
C PHE A 73 -2.43 12.18 5.91
N ILE A 74 -1.42 11.40 5.56
CA ILE A 74 -0.05 11.58 6.04
C ILE A 74 0.96 11.40 4.91
N ASN A 75 2.18 11.92 5.10
CA ASN A 75 3.33 11.45 4.35
C ASN A 75 3.81 10.12 4.96
N ALA A 76 3.51 9.01 4.30
CA ALA A 76 3.85 7.67 4.78
C ALA A 76 5.36 7.36 4.70
N ALA A 77 6.13 8.18 3.98
CA ALA A 77 7.58 8.07 3.90
C ALA A 77 8.31 8.75 5.08
N PHE A 78 7.66 9.69 5.77
CA PHE A 78 8.29 10.51 6.79
C PHE A 78 8.91 9.66 7.93
N GLY A 79 10.18 9.91 8.22
CA GLY A 79 10.95 9.21 9.25
C GLY A 79 11.20 7.72 8.98
N LYS A 80 10.97 7.25 7.74
CA LYS A 80 11.25 5.87 7.34
C LYS A 80 12.62 5.75 6.70
N ASP A 81 13.32 4.66 7.01
CA ASP A 81 14.58 4.32 6.34
C ASP A 81 14.31 3.89 4.89
N VAL A 82 14.99 4.55 3.95
CA VAL A 82 14.94 4.22 2.52
C VAL A 82 16.17 3.41 2.16
N GLN A 83 15.96 2.25 1.54
CA GLN A 83 17.05 1.44 1.01
C GLN A 83 17.50 1.99 -0.35
N VAL A 84 18.79 2.31 -0.45
CA VAL A 84 19.38 2.91 -1.66
C VAL A 84 20.48 2.03 -2.22
N SER A 85 20.63 2.00 -3.54
CA SER A 85 21.65 1.16 -4.20
C SER A 85 23.05 1.78 -4.26
N SER A 86 23.15 3.10 -4.15
CA SER A 86 24.41 3.86 -4.25
C SER A 86 24.33 5.06 -3.30
N THR A 87 25.43 5.45 -2.69
CA THR A 87 25.53 6.65 -1.84
C THR A 87 26.98 7.11 -1.81
N CYS A 88 27.22 8.40 -1.98
CA CYS A 88 28.59 8.92 -2.01
C CYS A 88 29.28 8.87 -0.63
N GLY A 89 30.61 9.01 -0.65
CA GLY A 89 31.42 9.23 0.56
C GLY A 89 32.24 8.03 1.04
N ARG A 90 32.19 6.87 0.35
CA ARG A 90 33.04 5.71 0.63
C ARG A 90 33.60 5.09 -0.66
N PRO A 91 34.81 5.46 -1.11
CA PRO A 91 35.70 6.48 -0.54
C PRO A 91 35.18 7.92 -0.75
N PRO A 92 35.75 8.93 -0.05
CA PRO A 92 35.40 10.33 -0.28
C PRO A 92 35.59 10.71 -1.75
N SER A 93 34.59 11.38 -2.34
CA SER A 93 34.57 11.68 -3.77
C SER A 93 34.19 13.13 -4.04
N ARG A 94 34.78 13.71 -5.08
CA ARG A 94 34.53 15.10 -5.50
C ARG A 94 33.40 15.12 -6.54
N SER A 95 32.27 15.70 -6.20
CA SER A 95 31.14 15.93 -7.13
C SER A 95 31.09 17.41 -7.53
N CYS A 96 30.66 17.72 -8.74
CA CYS A 96 30.51 19.09 -9.22
C CYS A 96 29.12 19.31 -9.81
N SER A 97 28.45 20.38 -9.40
CA SER A 97 27.19 20.84 -9.97
C SER A 97 27.38 22.15 -10.71
N ILE A 98 26.52 22.37 -11.70
CA ILE A 98 26.42 23.65 -12.40
C ILE A 98 25.30 24.42 -11.73
N VAL A 99 25.61 25.59 -11.20
CA VAL A 99 24.62 26.48 -10.60
C VAL A 99 24.43 27.66 -11.54
N GLU A 100 23.19 27.86 -12.00
CA GLU A 100 22.80 29.07 -12.70
C GLU A 100 22.57 30.19 -11.69
N ARG A 101 23.17 31.35 -11.96
CA ARG A 101 22.83 32.61 -11.30
C ARG A 101 22.14 33.47 -12.34
N GLU A 102 21.01 34.07 -11.96
CA GLU A 102 20.10 34.83 -12.84
C GLU A 102 20.79 35.90 -13.71
N GLU A 103 22.00 36.36 -13.35
CA GLU A 103 22.74 37.40 -14.08
C GLU A 103 24.26 37.12 -14.24
N ARG A 104 24.73 35.88 -14.05
CA ARG A 104 26.17 35.53 -14.16
C ARG A 104 26.42 34.26 -14.95
N PRO A 105 27.60 34.11 -15.58
CA PRO A 105 27.96 32.87 -16.28
C PRO A 105 27.84 31.67 -15.33
N THR A 106 27.39 30.54 -15.86
CA THR A 106 27.22 29.28 -15.12
C THR A 106 28.50 28.92 -14.38
N VAL A 107 28.44 28.86 -13.04
CA VAL A 107 29.61 28.53 -12.22
C VAL A 107 29.56 27.05 -11.85
N ARG A 108 30.65 26.33 -12.18
CA ARG A 108 30.84 24.96 -11.75
C ARG A 108 31.34 24.96 -10.30
N THR A 109 30.47 24.58 -9.37
CA THR A 109 30.81 24.45 -7.95
C THR A 109 31.08 22.98 -7.65
N CYS A 110 32.21 22.69 -7.01
CA CYS A 110 32.58 21.33 -6.64
C CYS A 110 32.66 21.18 -5.13
N GLN A 111 32.08 20.09 -4.62
CA GLN A 111 32.06 19.74 -3.21
C GLN A 111 32.65 18.34 -3.04
N ILE A 112 33.14 18.06 -1.83
CA ILE A 112 33.64 16.73 -1.46
C ILE A 112 32.54 16.08 -0.63
N CYS A 113 32.06 14.93 -1.08
CA CYS A 113 31.20 14.06 -0.29
C CYS A 113 32.09 13.11 0.52
N ASP A 114 31.95 13.13 1.84
CA ASP A 114 32.65 12.26 2.77
C ASP A 114 31.64 11.73 3.79
N ALA A 115 31.47 10.40 3.82
CA ALA A 115 30.52 9.77 4.74
C ALA A 115 30.99 9.81 6.21
N SER A 116 32.25 10.20 6.45
CA SER A 116 32.86 10.28 7.78
C SER A 116 32.65 11.65 8.44
N ASP A 117 32.45 12.73 7.66
CA ASP A 117 32.13 14.08 8.17
C ASP A 117 30.63 14.36 8.04
N PRO A 118 29.86 14.46 9.14
CA PRO A 118 28.42 14.73 9.11
C PRO A 118 28.01 15.98 8.32
N ARG A 119 28.90 16.97 8.14
CA ARG A 119 28.61 18.20 7.38
C ARG A 119 28.75 18.02 5.86
N ARG A 120 29.38 16.94 5.43
CA ARG A 120 29.65 16.59 4.03
C ARG A 120 29.08 15.22 3.64
N ALA A 121 28.42 14.56 4.59
CA ALA A 121 27.74 13.30 4.37
C ALA A 121 26.35 13.55 3.77
N HIS A 122 25.97 12.68 2.84
CA HIS A 122 24.68 12.72 2.15
C HIS A 122 23.93 11.37 2.28
N PRO A 123 23.60 10.94 3.51
CA PRO A 123 22.99 9.63 3.77
C PRO A 123 21.54 9.54 3.26
N ALA A 124 21.04 8.31 3.11
CA ALA A 124 19.67 8.05 2.67
C ALA A 124 18.59 8.56 3.64
N SER A 125 18.95 8.80 4.92
CA SER A 125 18.03 9.38 5.91
C SER A 125 17.57 10.79 5.56
N TYR A 126 18.31 11.52 4.72
CA TYR A 126 17.92 12.85 4.21
C TYR A 126 16.85 12.80 3.12
N LEU A 127 16.36 11.61 2.75
CA LEU A 127 15.22 11.49 1.83
C LEU A 127 13.89 11.70 2.55
N THR A 128 13.83 11.45 3.86
CA THR A 128 12.57 11.32 4.61
C THR A 128 12.59 12.05 5.94
N ASP A 129 13.59 12.90 6.17
CA ASP A 129 13.74 13.73 7.35
C ASP A 129 12.79 14.94 7.34
N LEU A 130 12.91 15.79 8.35
CA LEU A 130 12.13 17.01 8.45
C LEU A 130 12.70 18.08 7.51
N ASN A 131 12.22 18.07 6.27
CA ASN A 131 12.61 19.06 5.28
C ASN A 131 11.90 20.42 5.53
N SER A 132 12.62 21.51 5.31
CA SER A 132 12.11 22.88 5.32
C SER A 132 12.70 23.62 4.13
N ALA A 133 11.91 24.51 3.49
CA ALA A 133 12.34 25.22 2.27
C ALA A 133 13.67 25.99 2.40
N HIS A 134 14.07 26.35 3.62
CA HIS A 134 15.31 27.09 3.89
C HIS A 134 16.50 26.21 4.29
N ASN A 135 16.29 24.93 4.59
CA ASN A 135 17.33 24.01 5.04
C ASN A 135 17.11 22.64 4.40
N LEU A 136 17.40 22.57 3.10
CA LEU A 136 17.26 21.36 2.30
C LEU A 136 18.47 20.46 2.57
N THR A 137 18.22 19.33 3.23
CA THR A 137 19.13 18.19 3.30
C THR A 137 19.00 17.39 2.01
N CYS A 138 20.09 16.77 1.54
CA CYS A 138 20.08 16.04 0.27
C CYS A 138 20.82 14.72 0.42
N TRP A 139 20.18 13.61 0.07
CA TRP A 139 20.88 12.38 -0.27
C TRP A 139 21.54 12.52 -1.65
N GLN A 140 22.70 11.89 -1.84
CA GLN A 140 23.45 11.92 -3.10
C GLN A 140 24.02 10.54 -3.45
N SER A 141 23.85 10.14 -4.71
CA SER A 141 24.47 8.93 -5.27
C SER A 141 25.99 9.10 -5.44
N GLU A 142 26.68 8.00 -5.71
CA GLU A 142 28.06 8.06 -6.19
C GLU A 142 28.15 8.75 -7.56
N ASN A 143 29.36 9.15 -7.93
CA ASN A 143 29.66 9.64 -9.26
C ASN A 143 29.63 8.48 -10.26
N LEU A 144 28.74 8.57 -11.24
CA LEU A 144 28.56 7.60 -12.31
C LEU A 144 29.22 8.10 -13.58
N HIS A 145 29.85 7.18 -14.32
CA HIS A 145 30.58 7.45 -15.56
C HIS A 145 29.98 6.75 -16.78
N ILE A 146 29.02 5.84 -16.57
CA ILE A 146 28.41 5.01 -17.60
C ILE A 146 26.89 5.19 -17.53
N SER A 147 26.25 5.38 -18.68
CA SER A 147 24.80 5.48 -18.82
C SER A 147 24.34 4.55 -19.95
N PRO A 148 23.27 3.76 -19.77
CA PRO A 148 22.34 3.75 -18.64
C PRO A 148 22.90 3.01 -17.42
N HIS A 149 22.66 3.54 -16.22
CA HIS A 149 22.98 2.88 -14.95
C HIS A 149 21.85 3.13 -13.95
N ASN A 150 21.32 2.05 -13.40
CA ASN A 150 20.15 2.11 -12.53
C ASN A 150 20.55 2.42 -11.08
N VAL A 151 20.07 3.54 -10.55
CA VAL A 151 20.13 3.85 -9.11
C VAL A 151 18.73 3.74 -8.53
N THR A 152 18.57 2.97 -7.46
CA THR A 152 17.25 2.64 -6.91
C THR A 152 17.07 3.16 -5.50
N LEU A 153 15.90 3.74 -5.24
CA LEU A 153 15.39 4.08 -3.90
C LEU A 153 14.21 3.16 -3.60
N THR A 154 14.25 2.40 -2.51
CA THR A 154 13.18 1.47 -2.10
C THR A 154 12.70 1.82 -0.70
N LEU A 155 11.41 2.13 -0.59
CA LEU A 155 10.74 2.50 0.66
C LEU A 155 9.70 1.43 1.01
N SER A 156 9.82 0.86 2.20
CA SER A 156 8.88 -0.10 2.76
C SER A 156 7.96 0.55 3.80
N LEU A 157 6.65 0.56 3.53
CA LEU A 157 5.68 1.21 4.41
C LEU A 157 5.31 0.31 5.62
N GLY A 158 5.40 -1.02 5.44
CA GLY A 158 5.11 -2.03 6.47
C GLY A 158 3.62 -2.36 6.67
N LYS A 159 2.74 -1.65 5.96
CA LYS A 159 1.29 -1.90 5.87
C LYS A 159 0.80 -1.44 4.49
N LYS A 160 -0.38 -1.91 4.05
CA LYS A 160 -1.07 -1.38 2.87
C LYS A 160 -1.56 0.06 3.11
N PHE A 161 -1.19 0.96 2.21
CA PHE A 161 -1.67 2.33 2.12
C PHE A 161 -2.47 2.53 0.84
N GLU A 162 -3.41 3.47 0.88
CA GLU A 162 -4.04 4.05 -0.31
C GLU A 162 -3.34 5.37 -0.58
N ILE A 163 -2.44 5.37 -1.56
CA ILE A 163 -1.60 6.53 -1.84
C ILE A 163 -2.23 7.43 -2.91
N THR A 164 -2.15 8.73 -2.69
CA THR A 164 -2.65 9.76 -3.61
C THR A 164 -1.53 10.26 -4.51
N TYR A 165 -0.32 10.42 -3.97
CA TYR A 165 0.82 10.85 -4.76
C TYR A 165 2.15 10.29 -4.26
N VAL A 166 3.14 10.31 -5.16
CA VAL A 166 4.56 10.13 -4.87
C VAL A 166 5.29 11.35 -5.40
N SER A 167 6.09 12.02 -4.58
CA SER A 167 6.86 13.18 -5.02
C SER A 167 8.32 13.08 -4.63
N LEU A 168 9.19 13.57 -5.51
CA LEU A 168 10.62 13.70 -5.28
C LEU A 168 11.06 15.13 -5.57
N GLN A 169 11.72 15.78 -4.61
CA GLN A 169 12.37 17.07 -4.78
C GLN A 169 13.87 16.86 -4.98
N PHE A 170 14.39 17.27 -6.13
CA PHE A 170 15.78 17.05 -6.50
C PHE A 170 16.69 18.23 -6.12
N CYS A 171 17.88 17.92 -5.63
CA CYS A 171 18.97 18.88 -5.45
C CYS A 171 19.91 18.93 -6.67
N SER A 172 19.91 17.85 -7.47
CA SER A 172 20.51 17.82 -8.80
C SER A 172 19.47 18.16 -9.88
N PRO A 173 19.85 18.28 -11.16
CA PRO A 173 18.89 18.24 -12.24
C PRO A 173 18.09 16.94 -12.20
N ARG A 174 16.84 16.99 -12.67
CA ARG A 174 15.97 15.82 -12.75
C ARG A 174 16.55 14.78 -13.72
N PRO A 175 16.37 13.48 -13.47
CA PRO A 175 16.74 12.44 -14.42
C PRO A 175 16.00 12.62 -15.76
N GLU A 176 16.65 12.27 -16.86
CA GLU A 176 15.99 12.22 -18.18
C GLU A 176 15.03 11.04 -18.23
N SER A 177 15.44 9.90 -17.65
CA SER A 177 14.63 8.69 -17.55
C SER A 177 14.52 8.22 -16.10
N LEU A 178 13.29 8.13 -15.61
CA LEU A 178 12.92 7.67 -14.26
C LEU A 178 11.73 6.72 -14.34
N ALA A 179 11.70 5.71 -13.48
CA ALA A 179 10.56 4.81 -13.33
C ALA A 179 10.16 4.67 -11.86
N ILE A 180 8.87 4.66 -11.58
CA ILE A 180 8.27 4.39 -10.28
C ILE A 180 7.58 3.04 -10.37
N TYR A 181 7.87 2.17 -9.41
CA TYR A 181 7.25 0.87 -9.21
C TYR A 181 6.60 0.81 -7.83
N LYS A 182 5.60 -0.05 -7.71
CA LYS A 182 4.94 -0.36 -6.45
C LYS A 182 4.94 -1.85 -6.18
N SER A 183 4.86 -2.21 -4.91
CA SER A 183 4.51 -3.56 -4.47
C SER A 183 3.17 -3.53 -3.72
N MET A 184 2.43 -4.63 -3.78
CA MET A 184 1.21 -4.85 -3.00
C MET A 184 1.36 -6.04 -2.03
N ASP A 185 2.53 -6.67 -2.00
CA ASP A 185 2.83 -7.93 -1.34
C ASP A 185 4.11 -7.90 -0.50
N TYR A 186 4.44 -6.72 0.03
CA TYR A 186 5.57 -6.48 0.93
C TYR A 186 6.94 -6.69 0.25
N GLY A 187 7.08 -6.19 -0.98
CA GLY A 187 8.34 -6.16 -1.74
C GLY A 187 8.66 -7.42 -2.54
N LYS A 188 7.76 -8.42 -2.57
CA LYS A 188 7.99 -9.69 -3.28
C LYS A 188 7.83 -9.56 -4.79
N SER A 189 6.80 -8.84 -5.22
CA SER A 189 6.58 -8.50 -6.63
C SER A 189 6.52 -6.98 -6.83
N TRP A 190 6.92 -6.55 -8.03
CA TRP A 190 7.01 -5.15 -8.39
C TRP A 190 6.24 -4.90 -9.67
N ILE A 191 5.30 -3.96 -9.60
CA ILE A 191 4.41 -3.59 -10.70
C ILE A 191 4.76 -2.15 -11.11
N PRO A 192 4.86 -1.86 -12.43
CA PRO A 192 5.05 -0.50 -12.91
C PRO A 192 3.96 0.44 -12.42
N TYR A 193 4.34 1.65 -12.01
CA TYR A 193 3.42 2.66 -11.51
C TYR A 193 3.38 3.89 -12.42
N GLN A 194 4.54 4.43 -12.76
CA GLN A 194 4.69 5.60 -13.62
C GLN A 194 6.08 5.61 -14.27
N PHE A 195 6.16 6.06 -15.53
CA PHE A 195 7.42 6.27 -16.22
C PHE A 195 7.55 7.74 -16.65
N TYR A 196 8.78 8.25 -16.59
CA TYR A 196 9.17 9.55 -17.11
C TYR A 196 10.36 9.36 -18.03
N SER A 197 10.27 9.80 -19.28
CA SER A 197 11.33 9.68 -20.29
C SER A 197 11.00 10.50 -21.53
N SER A 198 11.98 11.17 -22.15
CA SER A 198 11.77 11.80 -23.47
C SER A 198 11.65 10.74 -24.58
N GLN A 199 12.30 9.59 -24.39
CA GLN A 199 12.28 8.45 -25.32
C GLN A 199 11.51 7.23 -24.79
N CYS A 200 10.26 7.41 -24.37
CA CYS A 200 9.40 6.36 -23.77
C CYS A 200 9.41 5.02 -24.53
N ARG A 201 9.33 5.06 -25.87
CA ARG A 201 9.30 3.85 -26.70
C ARG A 201 10.62 3.11 -26.72
N ARG A 202 11.75 3.81 -26.72
CA ARG A 202 13.09 3.19 -26.74
C ARG A 202 13.53 2.74 -25.36
N MET A 203 13.20 3.50 -24.30
CA MET A 203 13.65 3.19 -22.94
C MET A 203 12.77 2.14 -22.26
N TYR A 204 11.44 2.30 -22.33
CA TYR A 204 10.49 1.48 -21.57
C TYR A 204 9.53 0.68 -22.45
N ASN A 205 9.69 0.72 -23.78
CA ASN A 205 8.78 0.12 -24.75
C ASN A 205 7.31 0.54 -24.56
N ARG A 206 7.10 1.79 -24.13
CA ARG A 206 5.76 2.37 -23.89
C ARG A 206 5.48 3.52 -24.85
N PRO A 207 4.23 3.71 -25.28
CA PRO A 207 3.81 4.93 -25.97
C PRO A 207 4.00 6.16 -25.06
N ASN A 208 4.38 7.30 -25.65
CA ASN A 208 4.41 8.58 -24.94
C ASN A 208 2.98 9.10 -24.79
N LYS A 209 2.57 9.46 -23.57
CA LYS A 209 1.25 10.01 -23.24
C LYS A 209 0.08 9.19 -23.78
N ALA A 210 0.10 7.88 -23.53
CA ALA A 210 -1.06 7.04 -23.85
C ALA A 210 -2.31 7.48 -23.10
N VAL A 211 -3.46 7.35 -23.79
CA VAL A 211 -4.77 7.64 -23.23
C VAL A 211 -5.22 6.50 -22.34
N ILE A 212 -5.67 6.81 -21.13
CA ILE A 212 -6.33 5.84 -20.24
C ILE A 212 -7.82 5.81 -20.56
N THR A 213 -8.33 4.62 -20.83
CA THR A 213 -9.74 4.31 -20.95
C THR A 213 -10.21 3.53 -19.72
N LYS A 214 -11.51 3.29 -19.59
CA LYS A 214 -12.07 2.48 -18.49
C LYS A 214 -11.53 1.04 -18.45
N GLN A 215 -11.03 0.53 -19.57
CA GLN A 215 -10.55 -0.85 -19.70
C GLN A 215 -9.10 -1.03 -19.20
N ASN A 216 -8.28 0.02 -19.20
CA ASN A 216 -6.87 -0.03 -18.82
C ASN A 216 -6.52 0.96 -17.70
N GLU A 217 -7.45 1.20 -16.78
CA GLU A 217 -7.26 2.10 -15.62
C GLU A 217 -6.20 1.66 -14.61
N GLN A 218 -5.53 0.52 -14.81
CA GLN A 218 -4.37 0.09 -14.02
C GLN A 218 -3.07 0.11 -14.83
N GLU A 219 -3.09 0.65 -16.05
CA GLU A 219 -1.89 0.78 -16.86
C GLU A 219 -1.01 1.93 -16.34
N ALA A 220 0.30 1.67 -16.29
CA ALA A 220 1.32 2.66 -16.00
C ALA A 220 1.68 3.43 -17.28
N LEU A 221 1.57 4.75 -17.21
CA LEU A 221 1.85 5.63 -18.34
C LEU A 221 3.32 6.00 -18.42
N CYS A 222 3.74 6.46 -19.60
CA CYS A 222 5.00 7.14 -19.80
C CYS A 222 4.76 8.55 -20.33
N THR A 223 5.43 9.54 -19.75
CA THR A 223 5.31 10.95 -20.13
C THR A 223 6.66 11.65 -20.14
N ASP A 224 6.80 12.67 -20.98
CA ASP A 224 7.95 13.57 -21.07
C ASP A 224 7.78 14.86 -20.24
N GLY A 225 6.60 15.08 -19.62
CA GLY A 225 6.18 16.35 -19.00
C GLY A 225 7.00 16.87 -17.82
N HIS A 226 8.00 16.11 -17.34
CA HIS A 226 8.94 16.54 -16.29
C HIS A 226 10.40 16.21 -16.62
N THR A 227 10.70 16.00 -17.90
CA THR A 227 12.06 15.70 -18.35
C THR A 227 12.86 16.95 -18.70
N ASP A 228 12.29 18.15 -18.62
CA ASP A 228 13.06 19.36 -18.93
C ASP A 228 14.25 19.54 -17.97
N LEU A 229 15.39 19.98 -18.50
CA LEU A 229 16.63 20.19 -17.72
C LEU A 229 16.43 21.22 -16.60
N TYR A 230 15.57 22.21 -16.83
CA TYR A 230 15.28 23.30 -15.92
C TYR A 230 14.15 22.94 -14.94
N PRO A 231 14.27 23.23 -13.64
CA PRO A 231 15.42 23.88 -12.99
C PRO A 231 16.57 22.90 -12.71
N LEU A 232 17.81 23.40 -12.70
CA LEU A 232 19.02 22.61 -12.40
C LEU A 232 19.11 22.16 -10.93
N SER A 233 18.33 22.79 -10.05
CA SER A 233 18.20 22.45 -8.62
C SER A 233 16.78 22.80 -8.17
N GLY A 234 16.24 22.03 -7.22
CA GLY A 234 14.86 22.21 -6.75
C GLY A 234 13.80 21.64 -7.70
N GLY A 235 14.20 20.86 -8.69
CA GLY A 235 13.26 20.22 -9.62
C GLY A 235 12.31 19.29 -8.88
N LEU A 236 11.00 19.40 -9.15
CA LEU A 236 9.98 18.54 -8.57
C LEU A 236 9.48 17.55 -9.61
N ILE A 237 9.38 16.27 -9.22
CA ILE A 237 8.60 15.26 -9.92
C ILE A 237 7.49 14.83 -8.98
N ALA A 238 6.24 15.01 -9.40
CA ALA A 238 5.07 14.60 -8.64
C ALA A 238 4.22 13.66 -9.52
N PHE A 239 4.02 12.45 -9.02
CA PHE A 239 3.14 11.45 -9.61
C PHE A 239 1.84 11.42 -8.81
N SER A 240 0.72 11.75 -9.44
CA SER A 240 -0.62 11.59 -8.87
C SER A 240 -1.26 10.30 -9.38
N THR A 241 -1.74 9.45 -8.47
CA THR A 241 -2.18 8.08 -8.83
C THR A 241 -3.46 8.05 -9.64
N LEU A 242 -4.37 8.99 -9.39
CA LEU A 242 -5.70 9.07 -10.02
C LEU A 242 -5.74 10.04 -11.21
N ASP A 243 -4.64 10.71 -11.53
CA ASP A 243 -4.60 11.68 -12.63
C ASP A 243 -4.85 11.00 -13.99
N GLY A 244 -5.68 11.63 -14.81
CA GLY A 244 -6.09 11.10 -16.11
C GLY A 244 -6.95 9.82 -16.09
N ARG A 245 -7.38 9.31 -14.92
CA ARG A 245 -8.17 8.06 -14.82
C ARG A 245 -9.68 8.34 -14.79
N PRO A 246 -10.47 7.84 -15.77
CA PRO A 246 -11.90 8.18 -15.90
C PRO A 246 -12.75 7.93 -14.65
N SER A 247 -12.54 6.81 -13.96
CA SER A 247 -13.30 6.44 -12.76
C SER A 247 -12.79 7.13 -11.49
N GLY A 248 -11.80 8.04 -11.58
CA GLY A 248 -11.26 8.75 -10.42
C GLY A 248 -12.30 9.58 -9.67
N LYS A 249 -13.32 10.11 -10.38
CA LYS A 249 -14.45 10.83 -9.78
C LYS A 249 -15.39 9.93 -8.96
N ASP A 250 -15.41 8.64 -9.26
CA ASP A 250 -16.23 7.62 -8.61
C ASP A 250 -15.35 6.56 -7.93
N PHE A 251 -14.28 7.01 -7.28
CA PHE A 251 -13.28 6.15 -6.64
C PHE A 251 -13.89 5.19 -5.60
N ASP A 252 -14.87 5.66 -4.83
CA ASP A 252 -15.52 4.87 -3.77
C ASP A 252 -16.21 3.61 -4.30
N ASN A 253 -16.63 3.62 -5.58
CA ASN A 253 -17.31 2.50 -6.22
C ASN A 253 -16.43 1.76 -7.25
N SER A 254 -15.20 2.24 -7.51
CA SER A 254 -14.28 1.61 -8.46
C SER A 254 -13.27 0.69 -7.74
N PRO A 255 -13.51 -0.63 -7.66
CA PRO A 255 -12.53 -1.56 -7.08
C PRO A 255 -11.21 -1.56 -7.84
N VAL A 256 -11.26 -1.32 -9.16
CA VAL A 256 -10.08 -1.24 -10.03
C VAL A 256 -9.14 -0.14 -9.56
N LEU A 257 -9.66 1.05 -9.24
CA LEU A 257 -8.83 2.15 -8.76
C LEU A 257 -8.45 2.01 -7.28
N GLN A 258 -9.31 1.41 -6.45
CA GLN A 258 -8.97 1.10 -5.06
C GLN A 258 -7.75 0.16 -4.98
N ASP A 259 -7.67 -0.82 -5.85
CA ASP A 259 -6.49 -1.68 -5.97
C ASP A 259 -5.31 -0.95 -6.62
N TRP A 260 -5.56 -0.06 -7.59
CA TRP A 260 -4.51 0.75 -8.21
C TRP A 260 -3.77 1.66 -7.21
N VAL A 261 -4.48 2.29 -6.27
CA VAL A 261 -3.85 3.15 -5.26
C VAL A 261 -3.27 2.37 -4.07
N THR A 262 -3.53 1.06 -4.00
CA THR A 262 -3.05 0.22 -2.90
C THR A 262 -1.57 -0.11 -3.07
N VAL A 263 -0.79 0.16 -2.02
CA VAL A 263 0.67 -0.03 -2.02
C VAL A 263 1.17 -0.49 -0.65
N THR A 264 2.15 -1.39 -0.62
CA THR A 264 2.95 -1.73 0.57
C THR A 264 4.35 -1.14 0.51
N ASP A 265 4.93 -1.02 -0.68
CA ASP A 265 6.30 -0.54 -0.91
C ASP A 265 6.37 0.25 -2.21
N ILE A 266 7.22 1.28 -2.24
CA ILE A 266 7.51 2.08 -3.43
C ILE A 266 8.98 1.91 -3.78
N ARG A 267 9.26 1.76 -5.08
CA ARG A 267 10.62 1.78 -5.62
C ARG A 267 10.72 2.78 -6.74
N VAL A 268 11.69 3.67 -6.64
CA VAL A 268 12.04 4.63 -7.69
C VAL A 268 13.36 4.20 -8.31
N VAL A 269 13.43 4.21 -9.64
CA VAL A 269 14.62 3.82 -10.41
C VAL A 269 15.01 4.98 -11.32
N PHE A 270 16.21 5.51 -11.11
CA PHE A 270 16.83 6.49 -11.99
C PHE A 270 17.66 5.75 -13.04
N SER A 271 17.35 5.93 -14.32
CA SER A 271 17.94 5.13 -15.41
C SER A 271 18.90 5.94 -16.28
N ARG A 272 18.56 7.20 -16.58
CA ARG A 272 19.37 8.09 -17.42
C ARG A 272 19.43 9.50 -16.82
N PRO A 273 20.62 10.11 -16.71
CA PRO A 273 20.74 11.49 -16.25
C PRO A 273 20.31 12.47 -17.33
N GLN A 274 19.97 13.69 -16.92
CA GLN A 274 20.01 14.80 -17.85
C GLN A 274 21.45 15.30 -17.99
N LEU A 275 21.88 15.49 -19.23
CA LEU A 275 23.19 16.04 -19.55
C LEU A 275 22.96 17.36 -20.28
N PRO A 276 23.52 18.48 -19.82
CA PRO A 276 23.50 19.72 -20.57
C PRO A 276 24.15 19.45 -21.94
N ARG A 277 23.38 19.48 -23.03
CA ARG A 277 23.94 19.25 -24.37
C ARG A 277 24.81 20.42 -24.83
N GLU A 278 24.64 21.63 -24.28
CA GLU A 278 25.42 22.80 -24.66
C GLU A 278 25.51 23.80 -23.49
N LEU A 279 26.63 23.80 -22.78
CA LEU A 279 27.30 25.05 -22.46
C LEU A 279 28.49 25.08 -23.41
N GLY A 280 28.31 25.74 -24.55
CA GLY A 280 29.38 26.04 -25.50
C GLY A 280 30.46 26.90 -24.84
N VAL A 281 31.34 26.26 -24.07
CA VAL A 281 32.64 26.82 -23.73
C VAL A 281 33.46 26.69 -25.00
N GLY A 282 33.58 27.80 -25.72
CA GLY A 282 34.44 27.95 -26.89
C GLY A 282 35.89 27.62 -26.55
N GLY A 283 36.26 26.35 -26.70
CA GLY A 283 37.59 25.95 -27.09
C GLY A 283 37.61 25.92 -28.61
N ARG A 284 38.30 26.89 -29.22
CA ARG A 284 38.76 26.74 -30.60
C ARG A 284 39.62 25.48 -30.66
N GLU A 285 39.30 24.59 -31.59
CA GLU A 285 40.20 24.00 -32.59
C GLU A 285 39.60 22.70 -33.10
N GLU A 286 39.96 22.40 -34.33
CA GLU A 286 39.48 21.34 -35.18
C GLU A 286 39.86 19.97 -34.59
N ASP A 287 39.04 19.42 -33.70
CA ASP A 287 39.18 18.02 -33.30
C ASP A 287 38.31 17.12 -34.21
N PRO A 288 38.94 16.28 -35.06
CA PRO A 288 38.22 15.40 -35.96
C PRO A 288 37.50 14.29 -35.18
N VAL A 289 36.34 13.92 -35.70
CA VAL A 289 35.53 12.77 -35.27
C VAL A 289 36.42 11.53 -35.08
N GLY A 290 36.53 11.03 -33.83
CA GLY A 290 37.23 9.76 -33.61
C GLY A 290 37.71 9.39 -32.20
N GLN A 291 37.41 10.14 -31.14
CA GLN A 291 37.77 9.72 -29.78
C GLN A 291 36.55 9.76 -28.85
N SER A 292 36.26 8.62 -28.23
CA SER A 292 35.29 8.46 -27.16
C SER A 292 35.68 9.34 -25.98
N THR A 293 35.23 10.59 -25.98
CA THR A 293 35.31 11.45 -24.79
C THR A 293 34.56 10.72 -23.67
N PRO A 294 35.23 10.38 -22.55
CA PRO A 294 34.56 9.76 -21.42
C PRO A 294 33.41 10.67 -20.99
N MET A 295 32.22 10.11 -20.86
CA MET A 295 31.05 10.84 -20.38
C MET A 295 31.40 11.56 -19.07
N PRO A 296 31.04 12.85 -18.93
CA PRO A 296 31.34 13.57 -17.71
C PRO A 296 30.65 12.88 -16.53
N ALA A 297 31.36 12.80 -15.41
CA ALA A 297 30.82 12.21 -14.19
C ALA A 297 29.53 12.93 -13.79
N TYR A 298 28.48 12.16 -13.51
CA TYR A 298 27.18 12.69 -13.08
C TYR A 298 26.71 11.95 -11.82
N PHE A 299 25.74 12.54 -11.11
CA PHE A 299 25.17 11.96 -9.91
C PHE A 299 23.69 12.37 -9.79
N TYR A 300 22.95 11.65 -8.97
CA TYR A 300 21.59 11.99 -8.58
C TYR A 300 21.60 12.51 -7.15
N ALA A 301 20.90 13.62 -6.90
CA ALA A 301 20.69 14.14 -5.57
C ALA A 301 19.22 14.48 -5.34
N VAL A 302 18.67 13.98 -4.23
CA VAL A 302 17.25 14.14 -3.86
C VAL A 302 17.22 14.65 -2.42
N GLY A 303 16.45 15.71 -2.18
CA GLY A 303 16.30 16.31 -0.87
C GLY A 303 14.98 16.03 -0.18
N ASP A 304 13.99 15.50 -0.89
CA ASP A 304 12.75 15.06 -0.24
C ASP A 304 12.09 13.97 -1.06
N PHE A 305 11.64 12.91 -0.38
CA PHE A 305 10.90 11.80 -0.95
C PHE A 305 9.62 11.59 -0.13
N GLN A 306 8.50 12.00 -0.71
CA GLN A 306 7.20 11.93 -0.05
C GLN A 306 6.30 10.90 -0.73
N VAL A 307 5.56 10.17 0.10
CA VAL A 307 4.48 9.28 -0.34
C VAL A 307 3.22 9.69 0.41
N GLY A 308 2.43 10.56 -0.22
CA GLY A 308 1.21 11.08 0.37
C GLY A 308 0.07 10.09 0.23
N GLY A 309 -0.54 9.72 1.35
CA GLY A 309 -1.64 8.76 1.35
C GLY A 309 -2.27 8.58 2.71
N ARG A 310 -3.11 7.56 2.83
CA ARG A 310 -3.70 7.16 4.10
C ARG A 310 -3.62 5.65 4.27
N CYS A 311 -3.66 5.24 5.52
CA CYS A 311 -3.62 3.84 5.89
C CYS A 311 -4.87 3.10 5.34
N LYS A 312 -4.69 1.96 4.64
CA LYS A 312 -5.82 1.22 4.04
C LYS A 312 -6.58 0.48 5.13
N CYS A 313 -7.80 0.94 5.42
CA CYS A 313 -8.72 0.31 6.39
C CYS A 313 -10.15 0.12 5.85
N ASN A 314 -10.34 0.23 4.53
CA ASN A 314 -11.62 0.04 3.84
C ASN A 314 -12.80 0.87 4.40
N GLY A 315 -12.51 2.00 5.06
CA GLY A 315 -13.53 2.86 5.65
C GLY A 315 -14.12 2.38 6.99
N HIS A 316 -13.48 1.39 7.64
CA HIS A 316 -13.89 0.84 8.94
C HIS A 316 -12.91 1.16 10.08
N ALA A 317 -12.00 2.12 9.90
CA ALA A 317 -11.16 2.60 11.00
C ALA A 317 -10.75 4.05 10.76
N SER A 318 -10.67 4.83 11.84
CA SER A 318 -10.29 6.24 11.84
C SER A 318 -8.80 6.47 12.08
N ARG A 319 -8.04 5.43 12.44
CA ARG A 319 -6.61 5.50 12.71
C ARG A 319 -5.95 4.12 12.58
N CYS A 320 -4.62 4.14 12.48
CA CYS A 320 -3.78 2.96 12.53
C CYS A 320 -2.86 3.01 13.75
N LEU A 321 -2.69 1.87 14.40
CA LEU A 321 -1.89 1.71 15.62
C LEU A 321 -0.84 0.63 15.39
N LYS A 322 0.25 0.65 16.17
CA LYS A 322 1.20 -0.46 16.18
C LYS A 322 0.66 -1.57 17.07
N ASP A 323 0.70 -2.81 16.57
CA ASP A 323 0.37 -4.00 17.35
C ASP A 323 1.52 -4.35 18.34
N LYS A 324 1.38 -5.48 19.05
CA LYS A 324 2.36 -5.91 20.06
C LYS A 324 3.71 -6.26 19.43
N GLU A 325 3.69 -6.64 18.16
CA GLU A 325 4.84 -6.96 17.33
C GLU A 325 5.44 -5.71 16.65
N GLY A 326 4.88 -4.52 16.90
CA GLY A 326 5.35 -3.25 16.37
C GLY A 326 4.91 -2.95 14.93
N LYS A 327 4.06 -3.81 14.34
CA LYS A 327 3.53 -3.65 12.98
C LYS A 327 2.33 -2.72 12.98
N LEU A 328 2.26 -1.85 11.98
CA LEU A 328 1.13 -0.94 11.81
C LEU A 328 -0.12 -1.71 11.33
N VAL A 329 -1.24 -1.58 12.05
CA VAL A 329 -2.53 -2.26 11.82
C VAL A 329 -3.68 -1.26 12.04
N CYS A 330 -4.83 -1.46 11.39
CA CYS A 330 -6.01 -0.63 11.60
C CYS A 330 -6.68 -0.87 12.97
N ASP A 331 -7.17 0.19 13.63
CA ASP A 331 -8.06 0.08 14.81
C ASP A 331 -9.49 -0.20 14.34
N CYS A 332 -9.74 -1.45 13.91
CA CYS A 332 -10.98 -1.82 13.21
C CYS A 332 -12.25 -1.65 14.06
N LYS A 333 -13.22 -0.93 13.49
CA LYS A 333 -14.59 -0.71 13.97
C LYS A 333 -15.59 -1.48 13.11
N HIS A 334 -16.88 -1.16 13.22
CA HIS A 334 -17.93 -1.74 12.36
C HIS A 334 -17.99 -3.28 12.42
N ASN A 335 -17.58 -3.87 13.55
CA ASN A 335 -17.44 -5.32 13.75
C ASN A 335 -16.54 -6.00 12.71
N THR A 336 -15.57 -5.28 12.16
CA THR A 336 -14.56 -5.80 11.23
C THR A 336 -13.27 -6.16 11.95
N GLU A 337 -12.47 -7.03 11.35
CA GLU A 337 -11.14 -7.43 11.81
C GLU A 337 -10.20 -7.66 10.63
N GLY A 338 -8.95 -8.02 10.93
CA GLY A 338 -7.89 -8.15 9.94
C GLY A 338 -7.04 -6.88 9.81
N PRO A 339 -5.87 -6.97 9.17
CA PRO A 339 -4.93 -5.86 9.11
C PRO A 339 -5.51 -4.63 8.39
N GLU A 340 -6.37 -4.82 7.39
CA GLU A 340 -7.03 -3.79 6.60
C GLU A 340 -8.53 -3.65 6.92
N CYS A 341 -9.03 -4.27 8.00
CA CYS A 341 -10.46 -4.38 8.27
C CYS A 341 -11.23 -5.04 7.11
N ASP A 342 -10.63 -6.08 6.54
CA ASP A 342 -10.99 -6.77 5.30
C ASP A 342 -11.89 -8.00 5.51
N ARG A 343 -12.33 -8.25 6.74
CA ARG A 343 -13.25 -9.35 7.08
C ARG A 343 -14.08 -9.01 8.32
N CYS A 344 -15.18 -9.73 8.51
CA CYS A 344 -16.01 -9.62 9.69
C CYS A 344 -15.43 -10.39 10.89
N LYS A 345 -15.60 -9.84 12.09
CA LYS A 345 -15.31 -10.52 13.36
C LYS A 345 -16.14 -11.80 13.48
N PRO A 346 -15.66 -12.79 14.26
CA PRO A 346 -16.47 -13.96 14.61
C PRO A 346 -17.85 -13.56 15.13
N PHE A 347 -18.87 -14.33 14.75
CA PHE A 347 -20.29 -14.11 15.06
C PHE A 347 -20.95 -12.88 14.40
N HIS A 348 -20.26 -12.19 13.48
CA HIS A 348 -20.81 -11.06 12.72
C HIS A 348 -20.93 -11.36 11.23
N TYR A 349 -21.51 -12.52 10.90
CA TYR A 349 -21.63 -13.04 9.53
C TYR A 349 -23.07 -13.03 8.99
N ASP A 350 -23.96 -12.19 9.55
CA ASP A 350 -25.36 -12.11 9.10
C ASP A 350 -25.49 -11.56 7.67
N ARG A 351 -24.46 -10.83 7.21
CA ARG A 351 -24.27 -10.43 5.80
C ARG A 351 -22.79 -10.53 5.38
N PRO A 352 -22.50 -10.62 4.07
CA PRO A 352 -21.12 -10.56 3.58
C PRO A 352 -20.42 -9.25 3.95
N TRP A 353 -19.11 -9.32 4.14
CA TRP A 353 -18.27 -8.13 4.31
C TRP A 353 -18.28 -7.27 3.05
N GLN A 354 -18.33 -5.95 3.22
CA GLN A 354 -18.17 -4.96 2.15
C GLN A 354 -17.42 -3.74 2.67
N ARG A 355 -16.67 -3.08 1.78
CA ARG A 355 -16.03 -1.79 2.06
C ARG A 355 -17.08 -0.72 2.36
N ALA A 356 -16.81 0.17 3.31
CA ALA A 356 -17.67 1.31 3.58
C ALA A 356 -17.61 2.35 2.44
N THR A 357 -18.76 2.84 2.02
CA THR A 357 -18.92 3.91 1.01
C THR A 357 -19.28 5.22 1.71
N ALA A 358 -19.34 6.33 0.97
CA ALA A 358 -19.80 7.60 1.52
C ALA A 358 -21.26 7.56 2.03
N ARG A 359 -22.08 6.62 1.51
CA ARG A 359 -23.51 6.50 1.84
C ARG A 359 -23.78 5.43 2.89
N GLU A 360 -23.08 4.29 2.80
CA GLU A 360 -23.34 3.12 3.63
C GLU A 360 -22.05 2.68 4.33
N ALA A 361 -22.10 2.53 5.65
CA ALA A 361 -20.94 2.12 6.46
C ALA A 361 -20.58 0.64 6.29
N ASN A 362 -21.53 -0.17 5.81
CA ASN A 362 -21.33 -1.60 5.53
C ASN A 362 -20.72 -2.38 6.70
N GLU A 363 -21.21 -2.10 7.92
CA GLU A 363 -20.80 -2.78 9.14
C GLU A 363 -21.20 -4.26 9.16
N CYS A 364 -20.37 -5.09 9.78
CA CYS A 364 -20.67 -6.50 9.94
C CYS A 364 -21.77 -6.68 10.99
N LEU A 365 -22.80 -7.44 10.61
CA LEU A 365 -24.00 -7.64 11.41
C LEU A 365 -23.90 -8.94 12.21
N ARG A 366 -24.29 -8.88 13.48
CA ARG A 366 -24.28 -10.03 14.39
C ARG A 366 -25.28 -11.08 13.91
N CYS A 367 -24.87 -12.34 13.85
CA CYS A 367 -25.77 -13.44 13.47
C CYS A 367 -26.96 -13.49 14.43
N ARG A 368 -28.17 -13.57 13.86
CA ARG A 368 -29.38 -13.74 14.66
C ARG A 368 -29.34 -15.09 15.39
N ARG A 369 -29.48 -15.06 16.72
CA ARG A 369 -29.79 -16.27 17.50
C ARG A 369 -31.30 -16.53 17.37
N ASP A 370 -31.76 -16.86 16.17
CA ASP A 370 -32.98 -17.65 16.08
C ASP A 370 -32.65 -18.98 16.76
N GLY A 371 -33.50 -19.48 17.66
CA GLY A 371 -33.26 -20.60 18.58
C GLY A 371 -33.02 -21.97 17.93
N ASN A 372 -32.30 -22.03 16.81
CA ASN A 372 -31.93 -23.23 16.09
C ASN A 372 -30.44 -23.54 16.38
N PRO A 373 -30.12 -24.66 17.05
CA PRO A 373 -28.79 -24.91 17.65
C PRO A 373 -27.67 -25.23 16.64
N VAL A 374 -27.82 -24.92 15.35
CA VAL A 374 -26.92 -25.43 14.30
C VAL A 374 -25.66 -24.56 14.08
N VAL A 375 -25.59 -23.34 14.63
CA VAL A 375 -24.42 -22.46 14.41
C VAL A 375 -23.33 -22.61 15.49
N GLN A 376 -23.59 -23.35 16.58
CA GLN A 376 -22.67 -23.40 17.73
C GLN A 376 -21.66 -24.57 17.70
N ARG A 377 -21.56 -25.33 16.59
CA ARG A 377 -20.73 -26.55 16.54
C ARG A 377 -19.41 -26.47 15.77
N LEU A 378 -18.95 -25.29 15.37
CA LEU A 378 -17.69 -25.16 14.62
C LEU A 378 -16.48 -24.64 15.42
N HIS A 379 -16.58 -24.42 16.74
CA HIS A 379 -15.47 -23.83 17.51
C HIS A 379 -15.00 -24.59 18.75
N PHE A 380 -15.30 -25.89 18.87
CA PHE A 380 -14.74 -26.74 19.93
C PHE A 380 -14.34 -28.12 19.38
N SER A 381 -13.37 -28.18 18.48
CA SER A 381 -12.73 -29.45 18.07
C SER A 381 -11.29 -29.23 17.61
N LEU A 382 -10.48 -28.53 18.43
CA LEU A 382 -9.03 -28.61 18.37
C LEU A 382 -8.50 -28.76 19.81
N LEU A 383 -8.61 -30.02 20.25
CA LEU A 383 -7.74 -30.77 21.17
C LEU A 383 -6.72 -29.98 22.00
N LEU A 384 -6.96 -29.94 23.32
CA LEU A 384 -5.91 -30.07 24.34
C LEU A 384 -5.41 -31.53 24.34
N PRO A 385 -4.10 -31.83 24.34
CA PRO A 385 -3.63 -33.18 24.58
C PRO A 385 -3.47 -33.41 26.08
N SER A 386 -4.28 -34.31 26.65
CA SER A 386 -4.01 -34.91 27.95
C SER A 386 -2.93 -35.99 27.79
N MET A 387 -1.87 -35.86 28.59
CA MET A 387 -0.88 -36.89 28.84
C MET A 387 -1.54 -38.21 29.30
N THR A 388 -1.10 -39.35 28.77
CA THR A 388 -0.84 -40.59 29.52
C THR A 388 -0.17 -41.63 28.61
N GLU A 389 0.75 -42.37 29.22
CA GLU A 389 1.74 -43.28 28.63
C GLU A 389 1.16 -44.55 27.99
N ALA A 390 1.84 -45.07 26.96
CA ALA A 390 2.25 -46.48 26.89
C ALA A 390 3.22 -46.72 25.69
N ARG A 391 4.45 -47.15 26.01
CA ARG A 391 5.37 -47.91 25.12
C ARG A 391 4.94 -49.38 25.10
N PRO A 392 5.26 -50.24 24.08
CA PRO A 392 6.62 -50.63 23.62
C PRO A 392 6.77 -50.67 22.07
N ALA A 393 7.92 -50.35 21.45
CA ALA A 393 9.18 -51.09 21.22
C ALA A 393 9.21 -52.08 20.01
N PHE A 394 10.33 -52.01 19.24
CA PHE A 394 10.82 -52.86 18.12
C PHE A 394 10.20 -52.64 16.71
N SER A 395 10.88 -52.74 15.56
CA SER A 395 12.29 -52.74 15.10
C SER A 395 12.29 -52.74 13.55
N MET A 396 13.44 -52.42 12.95
CA MET A 396 13.75 -52.25 11.52
C MET A 396 13.46 -53.43 10.58
N THR A 397 13.22 -53.14 9.29
CA THR A 397 13.95 -53.75 8.14
C THR A 397 13.73 -52.99 6.81
N SER A 398 14.82 -52.86 6.05
CA SER A 398 14.96 -52.36 4.67
C SER A 398 14.23 -53.16 3.59
N ALA A 399 13.97 -52.57 2.41
CA ALA A 399 14.46 -53.05 1.10
C ALA A 399 13.76 -52.43 -0.15
N VAL A 400 14.59 -51.84 -1.03
CA VAL A 400 14.69 -52.10 -2.49
C VAL A 400 13.70 -51.44 -3.48
N MET A 401 14.29 -50.66 -4.40
CA MET A 401 13.75 -50.22 -5.71
C MET A 401 13.74 -51.36 -6.75
N PRO A 402 12.97 -51.23 -7.83
CA PRO A 402 13.65 -51.11 -9.12
C PRO A 402 13.02 -50.09 -10.09
N SER A 403 13.85 -49.76 -11.09
CA SER A 403 13.66 -48.81 -12.19
C SER A 403 13.10 -49.51 -13.45
N ILE A 404 12.73 -48.71 -14.46
CA ILE A 404 12.96 -48.88 -15.92
C ILE A 404 11.74 -48.62 -16.88
N HIS A 405 12.03 -47.79 -17.91
CA HIS A 405 11.51 -47.58 -19.29
C HIS A 405 10.17 -46.87 -19.64
N ASN A 406 10.32 -45.60 -20.09
CA ASN A 406 10.16 -45.04 -21.46
C ASN A 406 9.14 -45.66 -22.47
N HIS A 407 8.16 -44.88 -22.97
CA HIS A 407 8.08 -44.40 -24.39
C HIS A 407 6.77 -43.65 -24.75
N SER A 408 6.96 -42.52 -25.46
CA SER A 408 6.22 -41.85 -26.57
C SER A 408 4.68 -41.79 -26.63
N GLY A 409 4.19 -40.60 -26.98
CA GLY A 409 2.77 -40.23 -27.01
C GLY A 409 1.99 -40.66 -28.25
N HIS A 410 0.70 -40.29 -28.29
CA HIS A 410 -0.12 -40.11 -29.49
C HIS A 410 -1.30 -39.18 -29.16
N HIS A 411 -1.63 -38.30 -30.11
CA HIS A 411 -2.78 -37.40 -30.12
C HIS A 411 -4.10 -38.18 -30.21
N ALA A 412 -5.17 -37.70 -29.56
CA ALA A 412 -6.54 -38.04 -29.92
C ALA A 412 -7.51 -36.89 -29.58
N GLU A 413 -8.37 -36.65 -30.56
CA GLU A 413 -9.36 -35.59 -30.74
C GLU A 413 -10.50 -35.60 -29.70
N VAL A 414 -11.17 -34.46 -29.58
CA VAL A 414 -12.21 -34.16 -28.59
C VAL A 414 -13.59 -34.43 -29.21
N GLU A 415 -14.37 -35.36 -28.65
CA GLU A 415 -15.82 -35.43 -28.89
C GLU A 415 -16.62 -35.06 -27.62
N ALA A 416 -17.70 -34.32 -27.87
CA ALA A 416 -18.52 -33.60 -26.91
C ALA A 416 -19.51 -34.50 -26.15
N LEU A 417 -19.72 -34.25 -24.85
CA LEU A 417 -20.81 -34.85 -24.07
C LEU A 417 -21.46 -33.83 -23.11
N GLN A 418 -22.80 -33.90 -23.07
CA GLN A 418 -23.78 -32.96 -22.50
C GLN A 418 -23.75 -32.78 -20.97
N GLU A 419 -24.22 -31.59 -20.54
CA GLU A 419 -24.42 -31.16 -19.15
C GLU A 419 -25.35 -32.08 -18.34
N LYS A 420 -24.99 -32.39 -17.08
CA LYS A 420 -25.88 -33.05 -16.11
C LYS A 420 -25.78 -32.41 -14.71
N GLU A 421 -26.94 -32.23 -14.08
CA GLU A 421 -27.13 -31.71 -12.70
C GLU A 421 -27.10 -32.84 -11.65
N PHE A 422 -26.59 -32.55 -10.44
CA PHE A 422 -26.59 -33.49 -9.30
C PHE A 422 -26.93 -32.82 -7.96
N ASP A 423 -27.57 -33.58 -7.05
CA ASP A 423 -27.92 -33.15 -5.68
C ASP A 423 -26.82 -33.48 -4.66
N ALA A 424 -26.62 -32.57 -3.70
CA ALA A 424 -25.60 -32.66 -2.67
C ALA A 424 -26.17 -33.15 -1.32
N LYS A 425 -26.04 -34.47 -1.03
CA LYS A 425 -25.94 -35.08 0.32
C LYS A 425 -25.80 -36.61 0.20
N GLY A 426 -24.83 -37.22 0.89
CA GLY A 426 -24.32 -38.58 0.59
C GLY A 426 -24.64 -39.69 1.58
N VAL A 427 -24.20 -40.93 1.26
CA VAL A 427 -23.94 -42.11 2.14
C VAL A 427 -22.94 -43.08 1.43
N SER A 428 -22.14 -43.83 2.21
CA SER A 428 -21.17 -44.91 1.87
C SER A 428 -21.86 -46.26 1.50
N TRP A 429 -21.36 -47.17 0.62
CA TRP A 429 -20.42 -48.30 0.91
C TRP A 429 -20.16 -49.26 -0.29
N SER A 430 -19.00 -49.96 -0.23
CA SER A 430 -18.64 -51.38 -0.53
C SER A 430 -18.99 -52.13 -1.84
N GLN A 431 -18.00 -52.93 -2.28
CA GLN A 431 -17.81 -53.68 -3.54
C GLN A 431 -18.32 -55.14 -3.49
N ARG A 432 -18.90 -55.67 -4.58
CA ARG A 432 -18.73 -57.08 -5.04
C ARG A 432 -19.18 -57.30 -6.51
N GLU A 433 -18.56 -58.29 -7.13
CA GLU A 433 -18.38 -58.59 -8.56
C GLU A 433 -19.57 -59.26 -9.27
N GLY A 434 -19.59 -59.27 -10.61
CA GLY A 434 -20.35 -60.27 -11.40
C GLY A 434 -20.90 -59.84 -12.75
N LEU A 435 -20.06 -59.89 -13.79
CA LEU A 435 -20.31 -60.27 -15.20
C LEU A 435 -21.77 -60.57 -15.67
N HIS A 436 -22.27 -59.82 -16.65
CA HIS A 436 -22.59 -60.24 -18.05
C HIS A 436 -23.66 -59.37 -18.73
N ASN A 437 -23.56 -59.38 -20.05
CA ASN A 437 -23.99 -58.36 -20.99
C ASN A 437 -25.36 -58.67 -21.61
N HIS A 438 -26.04 -57.60 -22.06
CA HIS A 438 -27.12 -57.52 -23.05
C HIS A 438 -28.61 -57.49 -22.63
N ARG A 439 -29.24 -56.49 -23.28
CA ARG A 439 -30.65 -56.20 -23.57
C ARG A 439 -31.40 -55.22 -22.66
N VAL A 440 -31.82 -54.17 -23.36
CA VAL A 440 -32.78 -53.13 -22.99
C VAL A 440 -34.11 -53.77 -22.59
N SER A 441 -34.54 -53.55 -21.36
CA SER A 441 -35.94 -53.53 -20.97
C SER A 441 -36.13 -52.53 -19.83
N GLU A 442 -37.05 -51.60 -20.05
CA GLU A 442 -37.45 -50.58 -19.08
C GLU A 442 -38.04 -51.23 -17.82
N ALA A 443 -37.59 -50.78 -16.64
CA ALA A 443 -38.27 -51.02 -15.38
C ALA A 443 -38.43 -49.69 -14.64
N ARG A 444 -39.68 -49.23 -14.52
CA ARG A 444 -40.10 -48.11 -13.66
C ARG A 444 -40.46 -48.63 -12.27
N THR A 445 -40.01 -47.94 -11.22
CA THR A 445 -40.64 -47.63 -9.90
C THR A 445 -39.52 -47.31 -8.90
N ALA A 446 -39.72 -46.59 -7.78
CA ALA A 446 -40.44 -45.34 -7.61
C ALA A 446 -39.39 -44.27 -7.25
N LYS A 447 -39.37 -43.18 -8.03
CA LYS A 447 -38.38 -42.08 -8.07
C LYS A 447 -37.06 -42.42 -8.80
N GLY A 448 -37.15 -42.53 -10.12
CA GLY A 448 -36.07 -42.93 -11.03
C GLY A 448 -34.83 -42.03 -11.05
N ARG A 449 -33.68 -42.66 -11.29
CA ARG A 449 -32.40 -42.07 -11.74
C ARG A 449 -31.69 -43.03 -12.70
N VAL A 450 -31.07 -42.49 -13.74
CA VAL A 450 -30.24 -43.20 -14.74
C VAL A 450 -28.77 -42.79 -14.54
N LEU A 451 -27.85 -43.76 -14.48
CA LEU A 451 -26.39 -43.56 -14.38
C LEU A 451 -25.71 -43.93 -15.71
N GLY A 452 -24.67 -43.18 -16.10
CA GLY A 452 -23.78 -43.48 -17.23
C GLY A 452 -22.33 -43.08 -16.90
N VAL A 453 -21.36 -43.86 -17.38
CA VAL A 453 -19.91 -43.86 -17.07
C VAL A 453 -19.08 -43.57 -18.33
N LEU A 454 -17.92 -42.89 -18.22
CA LEU A 454 -16.66 -42.98 -19.03
C LEU A 454 -15.60 -42.11 -18.28
N GLY A 455 -14.48 -42.60 -17.71
CA GLY A 455 -13.19 -43.05 -18.30
C GLY A 455 -12.25 -41.85 -18.57
N ALA A 456 -11.00 -41.67 -18.11
CA ALA A 456 -9.99 -42.51 -17.46
C ALA A 456 -8.91 -41.64 -16.74
N ASN A 457 -8.08 -42.28 -15.89
CA ASN A 457 -6.97 -41.77 -15.08
C ASN A 457 -7.29 -41.04 -13.77
N PHE A 458 -7.72 -41.80 -12.76
CA PHE A 458 -7.42 -41.44 -11.38
C PHE A 458 -7.16 -42.71 -10.56
N ARG A 459 -5.90 -42.90 -10.13
CA ARG A 459 -5.57 -43.84 -9.06
C ARG A 459 -6.44 -43.49 -7.85
N ARG A 460 -7.38 -44.36 -7.49
CA ARG A 460 -8.17 -44.36 -6.23
C ARG A 460 -8.28 -42.99 -5.54
N GLY A 461 -9.07 -42.08 -6.11
CA GLY A 461 -9.33 -40.76 -5.52
C GLY A 461 -10.82 -40.51 -5.44
N LYS A 462 -11.31 -40.34 -4.22
CA LYS A 462 -12.70 -40.00 -3.88
C LYS A 462 -13.19 -38.82 -4.74
N THR A 463 -14.31 -39.00 -5.43
CA THR A 463 -15.08 -37.87 -5.95
C THR A 463 -15.80 -37.19 -4.79
N SER A 464 -15.48 -35.92 -4.53
CA SER A 464 -16.15 -35.11 -3.50
C SER A 464 -17.28 -34.30 -4.13
N ALA A 465 -18.46 -34.31 -3.50
CA ALA A 465 -19.56 -33.43 -3.88
C ALA A 465 -19.10 -31.96 -3.84
N CYS A 466 -19.67 -31.11 -4.71
CA CYS A 466 -19.37 -29.69 -4.68
C CYS A 466 -19.74 -29.12 -3.30
N ASN A 467 -18.77 -28.57 -2.59
CA ASN A 467 -19.03 -27.83 -1.37
C ASN A 467 -19.31 -26.37 -1.73
N CYS A 468 -20.58 -26.06 -1.97
CA CYS A 468 -21.02 -24.70 -2.20
C CYS A 468 -21.29 -23.94 -0.90
N ASN A 469 -20.77 -24.33 0.27
CA ASN A 469 -20.85 -23.56 1.53
C ASN A 469 -22.22 -22.87 1.78
N LEU A 470 -23.34 -23.57 1.47
CA LEU A 470 -24.72 -23.07 1.55
C LEU A 470 -25.11 -21.89 0.62
N HIS A 471 -24.24 -21.41 -0.28
CA HIS A 471 -24.56 -20.35 -1.25
C HIS A 471 -25.27 -20.84 -2.52
N ALA A 472 -25.38 -22.15 -2.70
CA ALA A 472 -26.13 -22.77 -3.80
C ALA A 472 -26.61 -24.16 -3.38
N ARG A 473 -27.84 -24.52 -3.81
CA ARG A 473 -28.40 -25.86 -3.59
C ARG A 473 -28.03 -26.86 -4.67
N ARG A 474 -27.52 -26.38 -5.81
CA ARG A 474 -27.09 -27.19 -6.95
C ARG A 474 -25.72 -26.75 -7.43
N CYS A 475 -24.97 -27.69 -7.96
CA CYS A 475 -23.75 -27.41 -8.70
C CYS A 475 -23.73 -28.17 -10.02
N ARG A 476 -22.98 -27.64 -10.98
CA ARG A 476 -22.64 -28.32 -12.23
C ARG A 476 -21.13 -28.46 -12.34
N PHE A 477 -20.69 -29.46 -13.08
CA PHE A 477 -19.27 -29.64 -13.38
C PHE A 477 -18.91 -28.90 -14.66
N ASN A 478 -17.81 -28.15 -14.63
CA ASN A 478 -17.23 -27.44 -15.75
C ASN A 478 -15.80 -27.95 -16.00
N MET A 479 -15.59 -28.53 -17.19
CA MET A 479 -14.33 -29.14 -17.60
C MET A 479 -13.20 -28.12 -17.85
N GLU A 480 -13.52 -26.92 -18.33
CA GLU A 480 -12.54 -25.85 -18.52
C GLU A 480 -11.98 -25.37 -17.19
N LEU A 481 -12.85 -25.15 -16.19
CA LEU A 481 -12.43 -24.78 -14.85
C LEU A 481 -11.56 -25.88 -14.19
N TYR A 482 -11.89 -27.14 -14.46
CA TYR A 482 -11.08 -28.28 -14.02
C TYR A 482 -9.68 -28.29 -14.63
N LYS A 483 -9.55 -27.97 -15.93
CA LYS A 483 -8.24 -27.85 -16.58
C LYS A 483 -7.45 -26.65 -16.03
N LEU A 484 -8.10 -25.50 -15.87
CA LEU A 484 -7.49 -24.27 -15.33
C LEU A 484 -7.02 -24.42 -13.88
N SER A 485 -7.72 -25.22 -13.06
CA SER A 485 -7.31 -25.52 -11.68
C SER A 485 -6.17 -26.55 -11.58
N GLY A 486 -5.58 -26.97 -12.71
CA GLY A 486 -4.56 -28.02 -12.74
C GLY A 486 -5.12 -29.39 -12.41
N ARG A 487 -6.34 -29.69 -12.88
CA ARG A 487 -7.08 -30.94 -12.62
C ARG A 487 -7.40 -31.16 -11.14
N LYS A 488 -7.69 -30.08 -10.41
CA LYS A 488 -8.00 -30.13 -8.96
C LYS A 488 -9.48 -29.90 -8.65
N SER A 489 -10.16 -29.00 -9.36
CA SER A 489 -11.57 -28.66 -9.11
C SER A 489 -12.27 -28.09 -10.35
N GLY A 490 -13.45 -28.62 -10.68
CA GLY A 490 -14.31 -28.15 -11.77
C GLY A 490 -15.73 -27.82 -11.35
N GLY A 491 -16.04 -27.78 -10.04
CA GLY A 491 -17.39 -27.53 -9.55
C GLY A 491 -17.78 -26.06 -9.66
N VAL A 492 -18.91 -25.78 -10.31
CA VAL A 492 -19.52 -24.46 -10.41
C VAL A 492 -20.86 -24.50 -9.68
N CYS A 493 -21.04 -23.63 -8.71
CA CYS A 493 -22.27 -23.52 -7.94
C CYS A 493 -23.31 -22.69 -8.71
N ASN A 494 -24.52 -23.24 -8.87
CA ASN A 494 -25.59 -22.54 -9.58
C ASN A 494 -26.28 -21.60 -8.59
N LYS A 495 -26.30 -20.29 -8.90
CA LYS A 495 -27.08 -19.31 -8.13
C LYS A 495 -28.56 -19.71 -8.22
N THR A 496 -29.19 -19.93 -7.07
CA THR A 496 -30.65 -20.15 -6.97
C THR A 496 -31.40 -18.89 -7.32
#